data_AF-A0A2H5WR63-F1
#
_entry.id   AF-A0A2H5WR63-F1
#
_cell.length_a   1.000
_cell.length_b   1.000
_cell.length_c   1.000
_cell.angle_alpha   90.00
_cell.angle_beta   90.00
_cell.angle_gamma   90.00
#
_symmetry.space_group_name_H-M   'P 1'
#
loop_
_entity.id
_entity.type
_entity.pdbx_description
1 polymer ?
#
loop_
_entity_poly.entity_id
_entity_poly.type
_entity_poly.pdbx_seq_one_letter_code
_entity_poly.pdbx_strand_id
1 'polypeptide(L)'
;MRNQAIKLALASAAKGAGFDPITLPQEHRPGAWLDAQIAANGDLEVQLGAILAQYDLQVWQGGPLPNGAPAPADAQPGAAYWIVTPSGTAIFQWGTSPYVPNTPGLAPGALTPENTPQALQAHARALAEMELQNRLTQEYLEYLTETLL
;
A
#
# COMPACT_ATOMS: atom_id res chain seq x y z
N MET A 1 -13.95 6.92 -2.49
CA MET A 1 -13.46 6.74 -1.11
C MET A 1 -11.94 6.93 -1.00
N ARG A 2 -11.11 6.32 -1.86
CA ARG A 2 -9.63 6.43 -1.78
C ARG A 2 -9.07 7.86 -1.87
N ASN A 3 -9.61 8.71 -2.76
CA ASN A 3 -9.16 10.10 -2.90
C ASN A 3 -9.37 10.90 -1.60
N GLN A 4 -10.41 10.59 -0.82
CA GLN A 4 -10.69 11.30 0.43
C GLN A 4 -9.70 10.90 1.52
N ALA A 5 -9.32 9.62 1.61
CA ALA A 5 -8.30 9.15 2.54
C ALA A 5 -6.93 9.79 2.25
N ILE A 6 -6.54 9.89 0.98
CA ILE A 6 -5.31 10.57 0.58
C ILE A 6 -5.39 12.07 0.89
N LYS A 7 -6.48 12.75 0.51
CA LYS A 7 -6.67 14.19 0.82
C LYS A 7 -6.57 14.46 2.33
N LEU A 8 -7.12 13.58 3.19
CA LEU A 8 -6.99 13.67 4.64
C LEU A 8 -5.54 13.46 5.12
N ALA A 9 -4.83 12.48 4.56
CA ALA A 9 -3.43 12.24 4.90
C ALA A 9 -2.52 13.41 4.50
N LEU A 10 -2.71 13.97 3.31
CA LEU A 10 -2.01 15.17 2.85
C LEU A 10 -2.29 16.36 3.78
N ALA A 11 -3.56 16.60 4.15
CA ALA A 11 -3.92 17.67 5.08
C ALA A 11 -3.29 17.46 6.47
N SER A 12 -3.31 16.23 6.98
CA SER A 12 -2.67 15.90 8.26
C SER A 12 -1.16 16.10 8.22
N ALA A 13 -0.52 15.73 7.11
CA ALA A 13 0.92 15.90 6.92
C ALA A 13 1.30 17.38 6.86
N ALA A 14 0.61 18.18 6.06
CA ALA A 14 0.82 19.63 5.97
C ALA A 14 0.68 20.29 7.36
N LYS A 15 -0.37 19.93 8.11
CA LYS A 15 -0.56 20.40 9.48
C LYS A 15 0.59 20.00 10.40
N GLY A 16 1.08 18.77 10.28
CA GLY A 16 2.25 18.28 11.02
C GLY A 16 3.54 19.04 10.69
N ALA A 17 3.67 19.52 9.46
CA ALA A 17 4.79 20.35 9.00
C ALA A 17 4.62 21.85 9.29
N GLY A 18 3.53 22.26 9.96
CA GLY A 18 3.28 23.66 10.36
C GLY A 18 2.49 24.49 9.35
N PHE A 19 2.01 23.90 8.25
CA PHE A 19 1.10 24.56 7.30
C PHE A 19 -0.35 24.29 7.69
N ASP A 20 -1.17 25.33 7.87
CA ASP A 20 -2.61 25.13 8.07
C ASP A 20 -3.30 24.86 6.71
N PRO A 21 -3.82 23.64 6.46
CA PRO A 21 -4.40 23.27 5.17
C PRO A 21 -5.63 24.09 4.76
N ILE A 22 -6.27 24.77 5.72
CA ILE A 22 -7.45 25.59 5.49
C ILE A 22 -7.05 26.99 5.00
N THR A 23 -5.96 27.54 5.54
CA THR A 23 -5.50 28.89 5.22
C THR A 23 -4.52 28.93 4.05
N LEU A 24 -4.03 27.78 3.57
CA LEU A 24 -3.24 27.70 2.34
C LEU A 24 -3.98 28.35 1.16
N PRO A 25 -3.26 29.07 0.26
CA PRO A 25 -3.80 29.50 -1.02
C PRO A 25 -4.40 28.30 -1.77
N GLN A 26 -5.45 28.54 -2.53
CA GLN A 26 -6.31 27.48 -3.07
C GLN A 26 -5.54 26.45 -3.90
N GLU A 27 -4.57 26.92 -4.67
CA GLU A 27 -3.65 26.14 -5.51
C GLU A 27 -2.74 25.20 -4.71
N HIS A 28 -2.40 25.56 -3.47
CA HIS A 28 -1.54 24.76 -2.59
C HIS A 28 -2.32 23.82 -1.68
N ARG A 29 -3.65 23.90 -1.67
CA ARG A 29 -4.48 23.02 -0.81
C ARG A 29 -4.35 21.56 -1.23
N PRO A 30 -4.44 20.60 -0.29
CA PRO A 30 -4.26 19.17 -0.57
C PRO A 30 -5.14 18.64 -1.71
N GLY A 31 -6.37 19.13 -1.80
CA GLY A 31 -7.32 18.73 -2.84
C GLY A 31 -6.88 19.18 -4.23
N ALA A 32 -6.52 20.45 -4.39
CA ALA A 32 -6.12 21.03 -5.66
C ALA A 32 -4.79 20.45 -6.14
N TRP A 33 -3.82 20.30 -5.23
CA TRP A 33 -2.54 19.68 -5.54
C TRP A 33 -2.71 18.21 -5.98
N LEU A 34 -3.52 17.41 -5.27
CA LEU A 34 -3.75 16.01 -5.66
C LEU A 34 -4.45 15.90 -7.02
N ASP A 35 -5.42 16.77 -7.30
CA ASP A 35 -6.12 16.76 -8.59
C ASP A 35 -5.16 17.14 -9.73
N ALA A 36 -4.18 18.03 -9.49
CA ALA A 36 -3.10 18.32 -10.43
C ALA A 36 -2.15 17.12 -10.63
N GLN A 37 -1.79 16.39 -9.56
CA GLN A 37 -0.99 15.17 -9.67
C GLN A 37 -1.68 14.09 -10.49
N ILE A 38 -3.00 13.93 -10.32
CA ILE A 38 -3.81 13.00 -11.12
C ILE A 38 -3.82 13.41 -12.60
N ALA A 39 -3.93 14.70 -12.88
CA ALA A 39 -3.90 15.20 -14.26
C ALA A 39 -2.52 14.98 -14.93
N ALA A 40 -1.43 15.09 -14.17
CA ALA A 40 -0.08 14.94 -14.69
C ALA A 40 0.38 13.47 -14.83
N ASN A 41 0.05 12.62 -13.85
CA ASN A 41 0.62 11.28 -13.72
C ASN A 41 -0.40 10.14 -13.95
N GLY A 42 -1.64 10.48 -14.32
CA GLY A 42 -2.74 9.55 -14.46
C GLY A 42 -3.49 9.32 -13.16
N ASP A 43 -4.63 8.63 -13.24
CA ASP A 43 -5.43 8.34 -12.06
C ASP A 43 -4.71 7.45 -11.04
N LEU A 44 -5.24 7.42 -9.81
CA LEU A 44 -4.61 6.70 -8.71
C LEU A 44 -4.61 5.18 -8.89
N GLU A 45 -5.50 4.60 -9.69
CA GLU A 45 -5.47 3.16 -10.00
C GLU A 45 -4.33 2.83 -10.96
N VAL A 46 -4.07 3.68 -11.95
CA VAL A 46 -2.91 3.55 -12.84
C VAL A 46 -1.61 3.63 -12.03
N GLN A 47 -1.50 4.62 -11.14
CA GLN A 47 -0.33 4.77 -10.28
C GLN A 47 -0.16 3.59 -9.32
N LEU A 48 -1.26 3.08 -8.74
CA LEU A 48 -1.24 1.90 -7.88
C LEU A 48 -0.81 0.64 -8.64
N GLY A 49 -1.30 0.46 -9.88
CA GLY A 49 -0.91 -0.64 -10.76
C GLY A 49 0.58 -0.62 -11.07
N ALA A 50 1.16 0.57 -11.27
CA ALA A 50 2.60 0.72 -11.49
C ALA A 50 3.45 0.35 -10.27
N ILE A 51 2.96 0.57 -9.04
CA ILE A 51 3.63 0.10 -7.82
C ILE A 51 3.51 -1.42 -7.69
N LEU A 52 2.29 -1.95 -7.86
CA LEU A 52 2.03 -3.40 -7.79
C LEU A 52 2.86 -4.21 -8.78
N ALA A 53 3.09 -3.68 -9.98
CA ALA A 53 3.90 -4.33 -11.02
C ALA A 53 5.37 -4.52 -10.63
N GLN A 54 5.85 -3.84 -9.59
CA GLN A 54 7.23 -3.95 -9.10
C GLN A 54 7.36 -5.00 -7.98
N TYR A 55 6.26 -5.52 -7.45
CA TYR A 55 6.28 -6.50 -6.37
C TYR A 55 6.46 -7.92 -6.96
N ASP A 56 7.30 -8.74 -6.33
CA ASP A 56 7.32 -10.19 -6.59
C ASP A 56 6.33 -10.88 -5.65
N LEU A 57 5.28 -11.43 -6.24
CA LEU A 57 4.12 -11.99 -5.54
C LEU A 57 4.03 -13.47 -5.88
N GLN A 58 4.19 -14.35 -4.89
CA GLN A 58 4.02 -15.78 -5.13
C GLN A 58 3.27 -16.49 -4.00
N VAL A 59 2.48 -17.47 -4.41
CA VAL A 59 1.97 -18.49 -3.50
C VAL A 59 3.09 -19.48 -3.24
N TRP A 60 3.40 -19.70 -1.97
CA TRP A 60 4.48 -20.60 -1.59
C TRP A 60 4.03 -22.05 -1.75
N GLN A 61 4.80 -22.84 -2.49
CA GLN A 61 4.51 -24.25 -2.81
C GLN A 61 5.40 -25.23 -2.04
N GLY A 62 6.02 -24.79 -0.95
CA GLY A 62 7.02 -25.58 -0.21
C GLY A 62 8.46 -25.17 -0.53
N GLY A 63 9.41 -25.66 0.27
CA GLY A 63 10.83 -25.34 0.12
C GLY A 63 11.27 -24.08 0.89
N PRO A 64 12.50 -23.59 0.65
CA PRO A 64 13.02 -22.42 1.36
C PRO A 64 12.26 -21.14 0.98
N LEU A 65 12.24 -20.18 1.90
CA LEU A 65 11.72 -18.83 1.69
C LEU A 65 12.64 -18.03 0.74
N PRO A 66 12.21 -16.87 0.20
CA PRO A 66 13.00 -16.10 -0.78
C PRO A 66 14.37 -15.64 -0.25
N ASN A 67 14.49 -15.49 1.07
CA ASN A 67 15.74 -15.15 1.76
C ASN A 67 16.61 -16.37 2.09
N GLY A 68 16.23 -17.58 1.66
CA GLY A 68 16.92 -18.83 1.95
C GLY A 68 16.64 -19.41 3.34
N ALA A 69 15.82 -18.75 4.18
CA ALA A 69 15.44 -19.27 5.49
C ALA A 69 14.48 -20.46 5.35
N PRO A 70 14.48 -21.41 6.31
CA PRO A 70 13.47 -22.45 6.35
C PRO A 70 12.09 -21.84 6.62
N ALA A 71 11.06 -22.40 5.99
CA ALA A 71 9.69 -22.02 6.30
C ALA A 71 9.28 -22.49 7.72
N PRO A 72 8.37 -21.78 8.39
CA PRO A 72 7.73 -22.23 9.64
C PRO A 72 7.15 -23.64 9.50
N ALA A 73 7.25 -24.45 10.56
CA ALA A 73 6.86 -25.86 10.54
C ALA A 73 5.35 -26.09 10.31
N ASP A 74 4.53 -25.09 10.61
CA ASP A 74 3.08 -25.08 10.44
C ASP A 74 2.63 -24.49 9.10
N ALA A 75 3.55 -23.94 8.29
CA ALA A 75 3.23 -23.42 6.98
C ALA A 75 2.88 -24.58 6.03
N GLN A 76 1.69 -24.50 5.43
CA GLN A 76 1.23 -25.47 4.45
C GLN A 76 1.49 -24.97 3.03
N PRO A 77 2.13 -25.78 2.15
CA PRO A 77 2.23 -25.47 0.73
C PRO A 77 0.87 -25.14 0.10
N GLY A 78 0.82 -24.10 -0.71
CA GLY A 78 -0.40 -23.56 -1.31
C GLY A 78 -1.22 -22.65 -0.39
N ALA A 79 -1.08 -22.79 0.93
CA ALA A 79 -1.79 -22.02 1.95
C ALA A 79 -0.91 -20.97 2.65
N ALA A 80 0.15 -20.53 1.97
CA ALA A 80 1.01 -19.44 2.38
C ALA A 80 1.46 -18.66 1.15
N TYR A 81 1.88 -17.42 1.34
CA TYR A 81 2.38 -16.58 0.26
C TYR A 81 3.51 -15.69 0.73
N TRP A 82 4.28 -15.17 -0.23
CA TRP A 82 5.19 -14.08 0.03
C TRP A 82 4.99 -12.91 -0.92
N ILE A 83 5.43 -11.76 -0.44
CA ILE A 83 5.51 -10.50 -1.16
C ILE A 83 6.93 -10.00 -0.98
N VAL A 84 7.65 -9.76 -2.06
CA VAL A 84 8.93 -9.07 -2.04
C VAL A 84 8.74 -7.70 -2.66
N THR A 85 8.96 -6.65 -1.86
CA THR A 85 8.91 -5.26 -2.33
C THR A 85 10.20 -4.90 -3.08
N PRO A 86 10.21 -3.82 -3.88
CA PRO A 86 11.39 -3.41 -4.64
C PRO A 86 12.57 -3.02 -3.75
N SER A 87 12.29 -2.61 -2.50
CA SER A 87 13.30 -2.35 -1.48
C SER A 87 13.97 -3.61 -0.91
N GLY A 88 13.54 -4.80 -1.32
CA GLY A 88 14.04 -6.08 -0.83
C GLY A 88 13.38 -6.57 0.47
N THR A 89 12.34 -5.89 0.96
CA THR A 89 11.56 -6.39 2.10
C THR A 89 10.75 -7.60 1.66
N ALA A 90 11.04 -8.76 2.25
CA ALA A 90 10.28 -9.98 2.06
C ALA A 90 9.28 -10.18 3.20
N ILE A 91 8.00 -10.25 2.86
CA ILE A 91 6.90 -10.58 3.77
C ILE A 91 6.48 -12.01 3.46
N PHE A 92 6.42 -12.86 4.48
CA PHE A 92 5.88 -14.21 4.36
C PHE A 92 4.66 -14.33 5.28
N GLN A 93 3.50 -14.72 4.72
CA GLN A 93 2.26 -14.87 5.46
C GLN A 93 1.80 -16.32 5.39
N TRP A 94 1.54 -16.90 6.56
CA TRP A 94 0.98 -18.24 6.74
C TRP A 94 -0.03 -18.21 7.89
N GLY A 95 -0.76 -19.32 8.09
CA GLY A 95 -1.76 -19.43 9.14
C GLY A 95 -2.91 -18.45 8.90
N THR A 96 -3.08 -17.47 9.78
CA THR A 96 -4.20 -16.53 9.71
C THR A 96 -3.80 -15.21 9.06
N SER A 97 -4.53 -14.78 8.03
CA SER A 97 -4.30 -13.54 7.30
C SER A 97 -5.51 -12.59 7.43
N PRO A 98 -5.29 -11.28 7.68
CA PRO A 98 -6.36 -10.28 7.67
C PRO A 98 -6.91 -10.01 6.26
N TYR A 99 -6.28 -10.56 5.22
CA TYR A 99 -6.62 -10.35 3.82
C TYR A 99 -7.42 -11.51 3.21
N VAL A 100 -7.88 -12.48 4.01
CA VAL A 100 -8.70 -13.59 3.48
C VAL A 100 -10.08 -13.10 3.04
N PRO A 101 -10.55 -13.40 1.81
CA PRO A 101 -11.73 -12.75 1.21
C PRO A 101 -13.11 -13.10 1.80
N ASN A 102 -13.23 -13.90 2.87
CA ASN A 102 -14.53 -14.36 3.37
C ASN A 102 -14.73 -14.04 4.85
N THR A 103 -14.87 -12.75 5.19
CA THR A 103 -15.87 -12.30 6.18
C THR A 103 -16.07 -10.78 6.07
N PRO A 104 -17.27 -10.29 5.71
CA PRO A 104 -17.59 -8.87 5.84
C PRO A 104 -17.56 -8.47 7.32
N GLY A 105 -16.51 -7.72 7.70
CA GLY A 105 -16.32 -7.20 9.05
C GLY A 105 -15.71 -8.22 10.03
N LEU A 106 -14.44 -8.01 10.38
CA LEU A 106 -13.80 -8.49 11.62
C LEU A 106 -13.64 -10.01 11.82
N ALA A 107 -12.72 -10.63 11.06
CA ALA A 107 -11.75 -11.58 11.61
C ALA A 107 -10.67 -11.90 10.56
N PRO A 108 -9.38 -11.94 10.93
CA PRO A 108 -8.37 -12.65 10.17
C PRO A 108 -8.82 -14.09 9.91
N GLY A 109 -8.72 -14.55 8.66
CA GLY A 109 -9.12 -15.90 8.25
C GLY A 109 -7.91 -16.81 8.03
N ALA A 110 -8.08 -18.12 8.21
CA ALA A 110 -7.05 -19.07 7.87
C ALA A 110 -6.80 -19.08 6.35
N LEU A 111 -5.54 -19.06 5.95
CA LEU A 111 -5.14 -19.26 4.58
C LEU A 111 -5.37 -20.72 4.19
N THR A 112 -5.95 -20.90 3.02
CA THR A 112 -6.15 -22.20 2.37
C THR A 112 -5.68 -22.10 0.92
N PRO A 113 -5.39 -23.22 0.24
CA PRO A 113 -4.98 -23.19 -1.16
C PRO A 113 -5.96 -22.44 -2.07
N GLU A 114 -7.25 -22.46 -1.73
CA GLU A 114 -8.32 -21.83 -2.50
C GLU A 114 -8.36 -20.30 -2.33
N ASN A 115 -8.06 -19.79 -1.13
CA ASN A 115 -8.18 -18.36 -0.81
C ASN A 115 -6.84 -17.59 -0.88
N THR A 116 -5.72 -18.31 -0.87
CA THR A 116 -4.38 -17.72 -0.78
C THR A 116 -4.03 -16.78 -1.93
N PRO A 117 -4.33 -17.10 -3.21
CA PRO A 117 -4.07 -16.16 -4.31
C PRO A 117 -4.80 -14.82 -4.14
N GLN A 118 -6.04 -14.86 -3.65
CA GLN A 118 -6.86 -13.67 -3.45
C GLN A 118 -6.36 -12.86 -2.25
N ALA A 119 -5.98 -13.54 -1.16
CA ALA A 119 -5.38 -12.91 0.01
C ALA A 119 -4.03 -12.24 -0.30
N LEU A 120 -3.20 -12.90 -1.12
CA LEU A 120 -1.94 -12.34 -1.62
C LEU A 120 -2.18 -11.03 -2.39
N GLN A 121 -3.12 -11.04 -3.34
CA GLN A 121 -3.45 -9.83 -4.12
C GLN A 121 -4.01 -8.71 -3.24
N ALA A 122 -4.87 -9.03 -2.27
CA ALA A 122 -5.41 -8.04 -1.34
C ALA A 122 -4.32 -7.44 -0.43
N HIS A 123 -3.38 -8.26 0.07
CA HIS A 123 -2.25 -7.79 0.86
C HIS A 123 -1.32 -6.91 0.02
N ALA A 124 -0.94 -7.36 -1.18
CA ALA A 124 -0.11 -6.59 -2.10
C ALA A 124 -0.75 -5.23 -2.42
N ARG A 125 -2.06 -5.21 -2.68
CA ARG A 125 -2.82 -3.97 -2.93
C ARG A 125 -2.79 -3.04 -1.71
N ALA A 126 -2.99 -3.57 -0.51
CA ALA A 126 -2.92 -2.75 0.71
C ALA A 126 -1.53 -2.13 0.92
N LEU A 127 -0.45 -2.88 0.67
CA LEU A 127 0.91 -2.37 0.73
C LEU A 127 1.16 -1.28 -0.32
N ALA A 128 0.74 -1.51 -1.56
CA ALA A 128 0.90 -0.55 -2.64
C ALA A 128 0.07 0.73 -2.41
N GLU A 129 -1.10 0.62 -1.78
CA GLU A 129 -1.90 1.78 -1.37
C GLU A 129 -1.20 2.62 -0.29
N MET A 130 -0.57 1.97 0.70
CA MET A 130 0.24 2.64 1.71
C MET A 130 1.47 3.32 1.09
N GLU A 131 2.15 2.64 0.17
CA GLU A 131 3.32 3.20 -0.54
C GLU A 131 2.93 4.41 -1.39
N LEU A 132 1.84 4.32 -2.16
CA LEU A 132 1.31 5.43 -2.94
C LEU A 132 0.97 6.63 -2.06
N GLN A 133 0.30 6.38 -0.94
CA GLN A 133 -0.06 7.43 0.01
C GLN A 133 1.18 8.10 0.59
N ASN A 134 2.18 7.33 1.03
CA ASN A 134 3.42 7.85 1.57
C ASN A 134 4.19 8.70 0.55
N ARG A 135 4.30 8.22 -0.69
CA ARG A 135 4.94 8.95 -1.78
C ARG A 135 4.24 10.29 -2.03
N LEU A 136 2.93 10.29 -2.22
CA LEU A 136 2.15 11.51 -2.46
C LEU A 136 2.24 12.48 -1.27
N THR A 137 2.29 11.97 -0.04
CA THR A 137 2.49 12.79 1.15
C THR A 137 3.86 13.45 1.18
N GLN A 138 4.93 12.72 0.83
CA GLN A 138 6.28 13.28 0.76
C GLN A 138 6.39 14.35 -0.33
N GLU A 139 5.95 14.03 -1.55
CA GLU A 139 5.94 14.95 -2.69
C GLU A 139 5.15 16.24 -2.37
N TYR A 140 4.05 16.13 -1.63
CA TYR A 140 3.27 17.29 -1.24
C TYR A 140 3.99 18.17 -0.21
N LEU A 141 4.66 17.56 0.78
CA LEU A 141 5.44 18.31 1.78
C LEU A 141 6.65 19.02 1.15
N GLU A 142 7.33 18.34 0.23
CA GLU A 142 8.41 18.93 -0.56
C GLU A 142 7.89 20.12 -1.37
N TYR A 143 6.77 19.94 -2.09
CA TYR A 143 6.12 21.02 -2.81
C TYR A 143 5.77 22.22 -1.93
N LEU A 144 5.17 22.01 -0.76
CA LEU A 144 4.85 23.12 0.16
C LEU A 144 6.11 23.82 0.66
N THR A 145 7.15 23.07 0.97
CA THR A 145 8.44 23.61 1.44
C THR A 145 9.10 24.45 0.36
N GLU A 146 9.11 23.98 -0.89
CA GLU A 146 9.75 24.70 -2.01
C GLU A 146 8.98 25.94 -2.46
N THR A 147 7.67 26.00 -2.20
CA THR A 147 6.80 27.08 -2.69
C THR A 147 6.46 28.13 -1.63
N LEU A 148 6.53 27.78 -0.34
CA LEU A 148 6.05 28.63 0.76
C LEU A 148 7.10 28.96 1.84
N LEU A 149 8.28 28.35 1.79
CA LEU A 149 9.43 28.68 2.66
C LEU A 149 10.57 29.28 1.83
#